data_AF-A0A8J6DB23-F1
#
_entry.id   AF-A0A8J6DB23-F1
#
_cell.length_a   1.000
_cell.length_b   1.000
_cell.length_c   1.000
_cell.angle_alpha   90.00
_cell.angle_beta   90.00
_cell.angle_gamma   90.00
#
_symmetry.space_group_name_H-M   'P 1'
#
loop_
_entity.id
_entity.type
_entity.pdbx_description
1 polymer ?
#
loop_
_entity_poly.entity_id
_entity_poly.type
_entity_poly.pdbx_seq_one_letter_code
_entity_poly.pdbx_strand_id
1 'polypeptide(L)'
;MESEKVGEEETVIVGDYVEIMKTVGKSKGMKSKFSKLFWHGGSVYDAWFSCASNQVAQVLLTLPYSFSQLGMLSGILLQLFYGLLGSWTAYIISILYVEYRTRKEREKVDFRNHVIQWFEVLDGLLGKHWRNVGLAFNCTFLLFGSVIQLIACASNIYYINDNLDKRTWTYIFGACCATTVFIPSFHNYRIWSFLGLLMTTYTAWYLTIASLLHGQVEGVQHTGPTKLVLYFTGATNILYTFGGHAVTVEIMHAMWKPQKFKAIYLIATLYVMTLTLPSAAAVYWAFGDMLLNHSNAFSLLPRTTFRDMAVILMLIHQFITFGFACTPLYFVWEKAIGMHECKSLCKRAAARLPVVIPIWFLAIIFPFFGPINSTVGSLLVSFTVYIIPALAHIFTFRSATARENAVDQPPKYFGRWVGTFTINVFIVVWVLIVGFGFGGWASMVNFIDQIDTFGLFTKCYQCPPPSVAVSPPSHGLNTTAAAPLHQPFNHTRRH
;
A
#
# COMPACT_ATOMS: atom_id res chain seq x y z
N MET A 1 34.48 11.30 -44.71
CA MET A 1 34.71 9.86 -44.45
C MET A 1 34.38 9.47 -43.00
N GLU A 2 33.50 10.24 -42.32
CA GLU A 2 33.15 10.04 -40.90
C GLU A 2 31.63 9.90 -40.69
N SER A 3 30.84 10.02 -41.75
CA SER A 3 29.38 9.80 -41.76
C SER A 3 28.96 8.38 -42.18
N GLU A 4 29.91 7.56 -42.66
CA GLU A 4 29.63 6.19 -43.15
C GLU A 4 29.80 5.14 -42.04
N LYS A 5 30.68 5.39 -41.05
CA LYS A 5 30.92 4.47 -39.92
C LYS A 5 29.80 4.44 -38.86
N VAL A 6 29.02 5.52 -38.73
CA VAL A 6 27.87 5.57 -37.80
C VAL A 6 26.69 4.74 -38.34
N GLY A 7 26.58 4.62 -39.68
CA GLY A 7 25.57 3.77 -40.32
C GLY A 7 25.89 2.27 -40.24
N GLU A 8 27.18 1.88 -40.27
CA GLU A 8 27.61 0.48 -40.15
C GLU A 8 27.44 -0.07 -38.72
N GLU A 9 27.72 0.71 -37.66
CA GLU A 9 27.52 0.21 -36.28
C GLU A 9 26.02 0.04 -35.91
N GLU A 10 25.13 0.95 -36.34
CA GLU A 10 23.68 0.78 -36.15
C GLU A 10 23.11 -0.37 -37.00
N THR A 11 23.63 -0.62 -38.20
CA THR A 11 23.17 -1.75 -39.03
C THR A 11 23.73 -3.10 -38.59
N VAL A 12 24.92 -3.15 -38.00
CA VAL A 12 25.50 -4.37 -37.40
C VAL A 12 24.78 -4.75 -36.10
N ILE A 13 24.40 -3.79 -35.26
CA ILE A 13 23.61 -4.05 -34.03
C ILE A 13 22.19 -4.53 -34.38
N VAL A 14 21.58 -4.05 -35.45
CA VAL A 14 20.27 -4.54 -35.93
C VAL A 14 20.41 -5.89 -36.66
N GLY A 15 21.52 -6.12 -37.37
CA GLY A 15 21.83 -7.36 -38.08
C GLY A 15 22.01 -8.56 -37.15
N ASP A 16 22.78 -8.42 -36.06
CA ASP A 16 23.03 -9.49 -35.08
C ASP A 16 21.77 -9.85 -34.27
N TYR A 17 20.91 -8.88 -33.97
CA TYR A 17 19.60 -9.14 -33.34
C TYR A 17 18.64 -9.90 -34.28
N VAL A 18 18.73 -9.70 -35.60
CA VAL A 18 17.93 -10.44 -36.60
C VAL A 18 18.50 -11.84 -36.85
N GLU A 19 19.81 -12.04 -36.74
CA GLU A 19 20.43 -13.35 -36.92
C GLU A 19 20.21 -14.31 -35.74
N ILE A 20 20.14 -13.77 -34.51
CA ILE A 20 19.64 -14.49 -33.32
C ILE A 20 18.15 -14.86 -33.49
N MET A 21 17.34 -14.05 -34.19
CA MET A 21 15.95 -14.43 -34.51
C MET A 21 15.84 -15.56 -35.54
N LYS A 22 16.80 -15.71 -36.46
CA LYS A 22 16.80 -16.79 -37.46
C LYS A 22 17.27 -18.13 -36.88
N THR A 23 18.21 -18.12 -35.93
CA THR A 23 18.73 -19.35 -35.29
C THR A 23 17.80 -19.92 -34.21
N VAL A 24 16.94 -19.10 -33.59
CA VAL A 24 15.83 -19.55 -32.72
C VAL A 24 14.57 -19.92 -33.54
N GLY A 25 14.68 -19.90 -34.86
CA GLY A 25 13.60 -20.11 -35.83
C GLY A 25 13.34 -21.56 -36.23
N LYS A 26 13.59 -22.56 -35.38
CA LYS A 26 13.17 -23.95 -35.66
C LYS A 26 12.77 -24.70 -34.37
N SER A 27 11.61 -24.35 -33.81
CA SER A 27 10.64 -25.30 -33.23
C SER A 27 9.54 -24.60 -32.40
N LYS A 28 8.29 -24.88 -32.77
CA LYS A 28 7.01 -24.73 -32.04
C LYS A 28 6.38 -23.34 -31.87
N GLY A 29 5.41 -23.10 -32.76
CA GLY A 29 4.41 -22.05 -32.71
C GLY A 29 3.42 -22.13 -31.53
N MET A 30 2.58 -21.09 -31.47
CA MET A 30 1.59 -20.76 -30.43
C MET A 30 2.15 -20.54 -29.00
N LYS A 31 2.87 -21.51 -28.41
CA LYS A 31 3.46 -21.38 -27.06
C LYS A 31 4.50 -20.26 -26.96
N SER A 32 5.28 -20.02 -28.01
CA SER A 32 6.25 -18.92 -28.10
C SER A 32 5.59 -17.54 -28.18
N LYS A 33 4.45 -17.40 -28.88
CA LYS A 33 3.70 -16.14 -28.94
C LYS A 33 2.94 -15.85 -27.64
N PHE A 34 2.37 -16.87 -27.01
CA PHE A 34 1.77 -16.77 -25.67
C PHE A 34 2.85 -16.47 -24.61
N SER A 35 4.02 -17.10 -24.73
CA SER A 35 5.19 -16.83 -23.90
C SER A 35 5.69 -15.37 -24.07
N LYS A 36 5.78 -14.86 -25.29
CA LYS A 36 6.18 -13.45 -25.51
C LYS A 36 5.09 -12.45 -25.07
N LEU A 37 3.81 -12.75 -25.29
CA LEU A 37 2.71 -11.85 -24.97
C LEU A 37 2.46 -11.72 -23.46
N PHE A 38 2.64 -12.79 -22.68
CA PHE A 38 2.42 -12.80 -21.23
C PHE A 38 3.71 -12.64 -20.41
N TRP A 39 4.89 -12.91 -20.98
CA TRP A 39 6.12 -13.09 -20.20
C TRP A 39 7.28 -12.15 -20.58
N HIS A 40 7.18 -11.37 -21.65
CA HIS A 40 8.10 -10.23 -21.89
C HIS A 40 7.44 -8.94 -21.37
N GLY A 41 7.88 -8.50 -20.18
CA GLY A 41 7.40 -7.27 -19.53
C GLY A 41 8.25 -6.05 -19.87
N GLY A 42 7.72 -4.88 -19.57
CA GLY A 42 8.38 -3.58 -19.75
C GLY A 42 7.58 -2.61 -20.62
N SER A 43 6.40 -3.03 -21.07
CA SER A 43 5.48 -2.17 -21.78
C SER A 43 4.85 -1.13 -20.84
N VAL A 44 4.28 -0.09 -21.44
CA VAL A 44 3.50 0.94 -20.74
C VAL A 44 2.33 0.32 -19.96
N TYR A 45 1.71 -0.74 -20.49
CA TYR A 45 0.61 -1.44 -19.84
C TYR A 45 1.06 -2.20 -18.60
N ASP A 46 2.22 -2.85 -18.64
CA ASP A 46 2.76 -3.59 -17.49
C ASP A 46 3.06 -2.65 -16.31
N ALA A 47 3.63 -1.47 -16.63
CA ALA A 47 3.86 -0.42 -15.65
C ALA A 47 2.54 0.13 -15.10
N TRP A 48 1.53 0.34 -15.96
CA TRP A 48 0.20 0.79 -15.52
C TRP A 48 -0.46 -0.22 -14.58
N PHE A 49 -0.50 -1.51 -14.93
CA PHE A 49 -1.04 -2.57 -14.07
C PHE A 49 -0.34 -2.61 -12.71
N SER A 50 0.99 -2.52 -12.72
CA SER A 50 1.78 -2.55 -11.48
C SER A 50 1.55 -1.30 -10.62
N CYS A 51 1.48 -0.11 -11.23
CA CYS A 51 1.20 1.14 -10.52
C CYS A 51 -0.22 1.16 -9.94
N ALA A 52 -1.21 0.70 -10.70
CA ALA A 52 -2.61 0.69 -10.26
C ALA A 52 -2.82 -0.35 -9.14
N SER A 53 -2.30 -1.56 -9.29
CA SER A 53 -2.40 -2.61 -8.27
C SER A 53 -1.62 -2.27 -7.00
N ASN A 54 -0.50 -1.57 -7.08
CA ASN A 54 0.26 -1.20 -5.88
C ASN A 54 -0.36 -0.01 -5.12
N GLN A 55 -1.15 0.84 -5.80
CA GLN A 55 -1.88 1.95 -5.18
C GLN A 55 -3.18 1.48 -4.50
N VAL A 56 -3.84 0.44 -5.02
CA VAL A 56 -5.06 -0.12 -4.42
C VAL A 56 -4.73 -1.39 -3.66
N ALA A 57 -4.73 -1.33 -2.34
CA ALA A 57 -4.51 -2.50 -1.49
C ALA A 57 -5.52 -2.54 -0.34
N GLN A 58 -5.07 -2.98 0.85
CA GLN A 58 -5.87 -2.99 2.06
C GLN A 58 -6.54 -1.64 2.37
N VAL A 59 -5.95 -0.52 1.94
CA VAL A 59 -6.49 0.82 2.18
C VAL A 59 -7.91 1.00 1.63
N LEU A 60 -8.28 0.30 0.54
CA LEU A 60 -9.63 0.28 -0.02
C LEU A 60 -10.69 -0.06 1.04
N LEU A 61 -10.37 -0.96 1.97
CA LEU A 61 -11.28 -1.39 3.04
C LEU A 61 -11.35 -0.41 4.21
N THR A 62 -10.37 0.49 4.34
CA THR A 62 -10.29 1.51 5.41
C THR A 62 -10.69 2.92 4.97
N LEU A 63 -10.84 3.16 3.67
CA LEU A 63 -11.25 4.46 3.15
C LEU A 63 -12.66 4.87 3.62
N PRO A 64 -13.68 3.98 3.64
CA PRO A 64 -14.97 4.32 4.25
C PRO A 64 -14.85 4.78 5.70
N TYR A 65 -14.01 4.12 6.50
CA TYR A 65 -13.69 4.54 7.87
C TYR A 65 -13.09 5.95 7.90
N SER A 66 -12.15 6.24 6.99
CA SER A 66 -11.56 7.58 6.88
C SER A 66 -12.60 8.65 6.52
N PHE A 67 -13.56 8.31 5.66
CA PHE A 67 -14.67 9.20 5.31
C PHE A 67 -15.60 9.44 6.49
N SER A 68 -15.82 8.46 7.37
CA SER A 68 -16.55 8.68 8.62
C SER A 68 -15.83 9.60 9.60
N GLN A 69 -14.49 9.60 9.59
CA GLN A 69 -13.69 10.50 10.43
C GLN A 69 -13.63 11.94 9.89
N LEU A 70 -13.65 12.09 8.56
CA LEU A 70 -13.46 13.37 7.86
C LEU A 70 -14.76 14.05 7.43
N GLY A 71 -15.84 13.29 7.32
CA GLY A 71 -17.03 13.66 6.56
C GLY A 71 -16.82 13.53 5.05
N MET A 72 -17.93 13.49 4.30
CA MET A 72 -17.95 13.20 2.86
C MET A 72 -17.14 14.22 2.05
N LEU A 73 -17.40 15.51 2.27
CA LEU A 73 -16.77 16.59 1.50
C LEU A 73 -15.24 16.60 1.73
N SER A 74 -14.80 16.58 2.98
CA SER A 74 -13.37 16.57 3.28
C SER A 74 -12.69 15.28 2.81
N GLY A 75 -13.37 14.13 2.91
CA GLY A 75 -12.88 12.86 2.37
C GLY A 75 -12.60 12.94 0.86
N ILE A 76 -13.57 13.44 0.08
CA ILE A 76 -13.41 13.61 -1.38
C ILE A 76 -12.29 14.59 -1.71
N LEU A 77 -12.27 15.77 -1.07
CA LEU A 77 -11.28 16.81 -1.34
C LEU A 77 -9.86 16.33 -1.01
N LEU A 78 -9.66 15.71 0.15
CA LEU A 78 -8.34 15.20 0.55
C LEU A 78 -7.91 14.03 -0.31
N GLN A 79 -8.82 13.14 -0.72
CA GLN A 79 -8.49 12.06 -1.64
C GLN A 79 -7.95 12.63 -2.95
N LEU A 80 -8.68 13.57 -3.59
CA LEU A 80 -8.25 14.23 -4.83
C LEU A 80 -6.91 14.96 -4.65
N PHE A 81 -6.78 15.72 -3.56
CA PHE A 81 -5.59 16.49 -3.25
C PHE A 81 -4.35 15.60 -3.08
N TYR A 82 -4.42 14.56 -2.25
CA TYR A 82 -3.29 13.65 -2.04
C TYR A 82 -3.01 12.76 -3.26
N GLY A 83 -4.01 12.45 -4.09
CA GLY A 83 -3.79 11.80 -5.38
C GLY A 83 -2.98 12.67 -6.36
N LEU A 84 -3.27 13.97 -6.39
CA LEU A 84 -2.49 14.94 -7.18
C LEU A 84 -1.08 15.12 -6.63
N LEU A 85 -0.94 15.29 -5.30
CA LEU A 85 0.37 15.40 -4.67
C LEU A 85 1.22 14.13 -4.88
N GLY A 86 0.63 12.95 -4.72
CA GLY A 86 1.30 11.67 -4.97
C GLY A 86 1.72 11.50 -6.42
N SER A 87 0.88 11.93 -7.37
CA SER A 87 1.23 11.94 -8.79
C SER A 87 2.38 12.91 -9.09
N TRP A 88 2.39 14.08 -8.45
CA TRP A 88 3.48 15.04 -8.56
C TRP A 88 4.80 14.49 -8.00
N THR A 89 4.75 13.82 -6.84
CA THR A 89 5.95 13.24 -6.26
C THR A 89 6.47 12.04 -7.06
N ALA A 90 5.58 11.25 -7.68
CA ALA A 90 5.99 10.22 -8.64
C ALA A 90 6.62 10.84 -9.90
N TYR A 91 6.09 11.97 -10.36
CA TYR A 91 6.67 12.74 -11.48
C TYR A 91 8.11 13.19 -11.16
N ILE A 92 8.38 13.79 -10.01
CA ILE A 92 9.75 14.21 -9.66
C ILE A 92 10.69 13.02 -9.41
N ILE A 93 10.20 11.90 -8.85
CA ILE A 93 10.99 10.67 -8.73
C ILE A 93 11.39 10.14 -10.11
N SER A 94 10.49 10.23 -11.10
CA SER A 94 10.82 9.86 -12.48
C SER A 94 11.92 10.73 -13.09
N ILE A 95 11.93 12.03 -12.81
CA ILE A 95 13.00 12.93 -13.24
C ILE A 95 14.32 12.55 -12.58
N LEU A 96 14.33 12.36 -11.26
CA LEU A 96 15.52 11.97 -10.51
C LEU A 96 16.08 10.63 -11.00
N TYR A 97 15.21 9.67 -11.28
CA TYR A 97 15.61 8.37 -11.84
C TYR A 97 16.28 8.52 -13.21
N VAL A 98 15.65 9.23 -14.15
CA VAL A 98 16.19 9.44 -15.50
C VAL A 98 17.52 10.20 -15.42
N GLU A 99 17.61 11.23 -14.59
CA GLU A 99 18.83 12.00 -14.35
C GLU A 99 19.98 11.09 -13.84
N TYR A 100 19.72 10.29 -12.80
CA TYR A 100 20.70 9.36 -12.26
C TYR A 100 21.16 8.33 -13.31
N ARG A 101 20.21 7.70 -14.00
CA ARG A 101 20.48 6.68 -15.00
C ARG A 101 21.33 7.26 -16.14
N THR A 102 20.96 8.41 -16.69
CA THR A 102 21.71 9.05 -17.78
C THR A 102 23.11 9.47 -17.34
N ARG A 103 23.30 9.96 -16.11
CA ARG A 103 24.65 10.24 -15.58
C ARG A 103 25.52 8.97 -15.52
N LYS A 104 24.96 7.86 -15.04
CA LYS A 104 25.68 6.59 -14.94
C LYS A 104 25.96 5.93 -16.29
N GLU A 105 25.04 6.04 -17.24
CA GLU A 105 25.27 5.58 -18.61
C GLU A 105 26.39 6.40 -19.30
N ARG A 106 26.50 7.70 -19.02
CA ARG A 106 27.66 8.54 -19.47
C ARG A 106 28.98 8.09 -18.85
N GLU A 107 28.95 7.56 -17.63
CA GLU A 107 30.09 6.93 -16.95
C GLU A 107 30.36 5.48 -17.42
N LYS A 108 29.65 5.00 -18.45
CA LYS A 108 29.76 3.64 -19.03
C LYS A 108 29.39 2.50 -18.05
N VAL A 109 28.52 2.77 -17.08
CA VAL A 109 27.95 1.74 -16.19
C VAL A 109 26.81 1.00 -16.91
N ASP A 110 26.84 -0.33 -16.94
CA ASP A 110 25.77 -1.18 -17.47
C ASP A 110 24.83 -1.67 -16.36
N PHE A 111 23.53 -1.63 -16.62
CA PHE A 111 22.47 -2.04 -15.70
C PHE A 111 21.75 -3.33 -16.11
N ARG A 112 22.20 -4.07 -17.14
CA ARG A 112 21.51 -5.28 -17.65
C ARG A 112 21.18 -6.34 -16.59
N ASN A 113 22.02 -6.49 -15.56
CA ASN A 113 21.85 -7.48 -14.49
C ASN A 113 21.58 -6.86 -13.11
N HIS A 114 21.30 -5.56 -13.04
CA HIS A 114 21.16 -4.84 -11.78
C HIS A 114 19.92 -3.96 -11.77
N VAL A 115 18.99 -4.25 -10.86
CA VAL A 115 17.79 -3.43 -10.68
C VAL A 115 18.13 -2.22 -9.83
N ILE A 116 18.05 -1.03 -10.43
CA ILE A 116 18.24 0.25 -9.73
C ILE A 116 17.15 0.40 -8.65
N GLN A 117 17.56 0.75 -7.44
CA GLN A 117 16.67 0.99 -6.29
C GLN A 117 16.68 2.48 -5.89
N TRP A 118 15.64 2.92 -5.17
CA TRP A 118 15.50 4.34 -4.79
C TRP A 118 16.69 4.90 -4.00
N PHE A 119 17.24 4.14 -3.05
CA PHE A 119 18.40 4.61 -2.26
C PHE A 119 19.67 4.78 -3.11
N GLU A 120 19.81 4.05 -4.23
CA GLU A 120 20.95 4.19 -5.14
C GLU A 120 20.83 5.48 -5.96
N VAL A 121 19.61 5.85 -6.37
CA VAL A 121 19.33 7.15 -7.00
C VAL A 121 19.70 8.28 -6.04
N LEU A 122 19.33 8.17 -4.76
CA LEU A 122 19.72 9.14 -3.73
C LEU A 122 21.23 9.19 -3.51
N ASP A 123 21.91 8.05 -3.47
CA ASP A 123 23.38 7.99 -3.33
C ASP A 123 24.07 8.70 -4.50
N GLY A 124 23.69 8.36 -5.73
CA GLY A 124 24.33 8.88 -6.93
C GLY A 124 24.11 10.37 -7.17
N LEU A 125 23.00 10.93 -6.68
CA LEU A 125 22.67 12.35 -6.90
C LEU A 125 23.07 13.25 -5.72
N LEU A 126 22.98 12.75 -4.49
CA LEU A 126 23.10 13.56 -3.27
C LEU A 126 24.11 13.00 -2.25
N GLY A 127 24.62 11.78 -2.47
CA GLY A 127 25.65 11.15 -1.65
C GLY A 127 25.14 10.26 -0.52
N LYS A 128 26.11 9.70 0.21
CA LYS A 128 25.93 8.60 1.18
C LYS A 128 24.96 8.90 2.33
N HIS A 129 24.86 10.16 2.77
CA HIS A 129 23.91 10.54 3.83
C HIS A 129 22.46 10.34 3.36
N TRP A 130 22.14 10.82 2.15
CA TRP A 130 20.82 10.66 1.54
C TRP A 130 20.48 9.22 1.23
N ARG A 131 21.48 8.42 0.81
CA ARG A 131 21.33 6.97 0.69
C ARG A 131 20.84 6.34 1.99
N ASN A 132 21.50 6.62 3.10
CA ASN A 132 21.19 6.00 4.38
C ASN A 132 19.80 6.42 4.89
N VAL A 133 19.44 7.70 4.72
CA VAL A 133 18.08 8.19 5.04
C VAL A 133 17.04 7.49 4.19
N GLY A 134 17.25 7.42 2.86
CA GLY A 134 16.33 6.75 1.94
C GLY A 134 16.19 5.26 2.22
N LEU A 135 17.30 4.58 2.54
CA LEU A 135 17.30 3.16 2.90
C LEU A 135 16.53 2.92 4.20
N ALA A 136 16.80 3.70 5.26
CA ALA A 136 16.13 3.55 6.54
C ALA A 136 14.61 3.72 6.40
N PHE A 137 14.16 4.84 5.84
CA PHE A 137 12.73 5.10 5.67
C PHE A 137 12.03 4.09 4.75
N ASN A 138 12.66 3.69 3.64
CA ASN A 138 12.06 2.71 2.72
C ASN A 138 11.99 1.32 3.36
N CYS A 139 13.05 0.84 4.01
CA CYS A 139 13.02 -0.44 4.72
C CYS A 139 12.00 -0.45 5.87
N THR A 140 11.91 0.62 6.66
CA THR A 140 10.91 0.70 7.73
C THR A 140 9.49 0.74 7.16
N PHE A 141 9.27 1.50 6.08
CA PHE A 141 7.96 1.54 5.40
C PHE A 141 7.56 0.18 4.84
N LEU A 142 8.46 -0.54 4.18
CA LEU A 142 8.19 -1.88 3.65
C LEU A 142 7.94 -2.89 4.78
N LEU A 143 8.67 -2.81 5.89
CA LEU A 143 8.47 -3.68 7.05
C LEU A 143 7.06 -3.52 7.62
N PHE A 144 6.64 -2.27 7.89
CA PHE A 144 5.29 -2.01 8.38
C PHE A 144 4.21 -2.25 7.31
N GLY A 145 4.53 -2.04 6.03
CA GLY A 145 3.67 -2.44 4.91
C GLY A 145 3.36 -3.94 4.96
N SER A 146 4.36 -4.78 5.20
CA SER A 146 4.17 -6.22 5.39
C SER A 146 3.36 -6.56 6.65
N VAL A 147 3.57 -5.83 7.76
CA VAL A 147 2.76 -5.98 8.99
C VAL A 147 1.28 -5.71 8.68
N ILE A 148 1.00 -4.60 7.99
CA ILE A 148 -0.36 -4.20 7.60
C ILE A 148 -1.02 -5.27 6.73
N GLN A 149 -0.33 -5.79 5.71
CA GLN A 149 -0.91 -6.84 4.87
C GLN A 149 -1.19 -8.13 5.63
N LEU A 150 -0.34 -8.49 6.60
CA LEU A 150 -0.56 -9.67 7.44
C LEU A 150 -1.78 -9.51 8.36
N ILE A 151 -1.93 -8.34 9.02
CA ILE A 151 -3.13 -8.01 9.81
C ILE A 151 -4.38 -8.03 8.90
N ALA A 152 -4.26 -7.54 7.67
CA ALA A 152 -5.34 -7.52 6.71
C ALA A 152 -5.81 -8.91 6.29
N CYS A 153 -4.88 -9.85 6.06
CA CYS A 153 -5.21 -11.26 5.81
C CYS A 153 -6.06 -11.82 6.95
N ALA A 154 -5.59 -11.67 8.19
CA ALA A 154 -6.27 -12.17 9.38
C ALA A 154 -7.63 -11.51 9.60
N SER A 155 -7.73 -10.20 9.36
CA SER A 155 -8.99 -9.47 9.47
C SER A 155 -10.01 -9.90 8.41
N ASN A 156 -9.58 -10.16 7.18
CA ASN A 156 -10.48 -10.51 6.09
C ASN A 156 -11.03 -11.94 6.27
N ILE A 157 -10.17 -12.92 6.54
CA ILE A 157 -10.62 -14.31 6.73
C ILE A 157 -11.58 -14.47 7.92
N TYR A 158 -11.43 -13.63 8.96
CA TYR A 158 -12.34 -13.61 10.10
C TYR A 158 -13.81 -13.36 9.68
N TYR A 159 -14.03 -12.57 8.62
CA TYR A 159 -15.39 -12.32 8.13
C TYR A 159 -16.00 -13.52 7.39
N ILE A 160 -15.17 -14.45 6.88
CA ILE A 160 -15.64 -15.74 6.34
C ILE A 160 -15.85 -16.75 7.48
N ASN A 161 -14.88 -16.83 8.39
CA ASN A 161 -14.86 -17.82 9.46
C ASN A 161 -14.42 -17.15 10.78
N ASP A 162 -15.41 -16.89 11.61
CA ASP A 162 -15.31 -16.26 12.92
C ASP A 162 -15.11 -17.27 14.07
N ASN A 163 -14.99 -18.57 13.76
CA ASN A 163 -14.70 -19.61 14.78
C ASN A 163 -13.32 -19.44 15.42
N LEU A 164 -12.39 -18.78 14.73
CA LEU A 164 -11.07 -18.42 15.27
C LEU A 164 -10.99 -16.91 15.44
N ASP A 165 -10.39 -16.47 16.54
CA ASP A 165 -10.12 -15.04 16.74
C ASP A 165 -9.09 -14.51 15.72
N LYS A 166 -9.13 -13.19 15.46
CA LYS A 166 -8.24 -12.54 14.49
C LYS A 166 -6.77 -12.82 14.79
N ARG A 167 -6.36 -12.86 16.06
CA ARG A 167 -4.98 -13.17 16.46
C ARG A 167 -4.56 -14.59 16.08
N THR A 168 -5.46 -15.56 16.22
CA THR A 168 -5.24 -16.95 15.81
C THR A 168 -5.12 -17.05 14.29
N TRP A 169 -5.96 -16.33 13.55
CA TRP A 169 -5.79 -16.19 12.10
C TRP A 169 -4.45 -15.52 11.74
N THR A 170 -3.96 -14.55 12.51
CA THR A 170 -2.63 -13.96 12.33
C THR A 170 -1.50 -14.99 12.52
N TYR A 171 -1.63 -15.97 13.42
CA TYR A 171 -0.66 -17.07 13.51
C TYR A 171 -0.66 -17.93 12.25
N ILE A 172 -1.84 -18.32 11.77
CA ILE A 172 -1.98 -19.16 10.57
C ILE A 172 -1.42 -18.43 9.35
N PHE A 173 -1.88 -17.20 9.10
CA PHE A 173 -1.41 -16.42 7.96
C PHE A 173 0.04 -15.99 8.10
N GLY A 174 0.57 -15.82 9.31
CA GLY A 174 2.00 -15.57 9.52
C GLY A 174 2.85 -16.74 9.02
N ALA A 175 2.45 -17.98 9.33
CA ALA A 175 3.09 -19.18 8.81
C ALA A 175 2.94 -19.31 7.28
N CYS A 176 1.75 -19.03 6.74
CA CYS A 176 1.53 -19.04 5.29
C CYS A 176 2.39 -17.98 4.58
N CYS A 177 2.41 -16.75 5.07
CA CYS A 177 3.18 -15.64 4.52
C CYS A 177 4.70 -15.86 4.68
N ALA A 178 5.14 -16.57 5.72
CA ALA A 178 6.55 -16.97 5.86
C ALA A 178 7.03 -17.84 4.69
N THR A 179 6.16 -18.58 4.01
CA THR A 179 6.54 -19.36 2.81
C THR A 179 7.04 -18.49 1.65
N THR A 180 6.76 -17.17 1.67
CA THR A 180 7.29 -16.23 0.66
C THR A 180 8.81 -16.16 0.64
N VAL A 181 9.52 -16.62 1.70
CA VAL A 181 10.98 -16.73 1.70
C VAL A 181 11.51 -17.61 0.58
N PHE A 182 10.71 -18.57 0.10
CA PHE A 182 11.06 -19.45 -1.02
C PHE A 182 10.88 -18.79 -2.39
N ILE A 183 10.36 -17.57 -2.48
CA ILE A 183 10.18 -16.88 -3.76
C ILE A 183 11.54 -16.28 -4.18
N PRO A 184 12.21 -16.84 -5.21
CA PRO A 184 13.58 -16.43 -5.55
C PRO A 184 13.65 -14.99 -6.06
N SER A 185 12.67 -14.60 -6.88
CA SER A 185 12.49 -13.28 -7.45
C SER A 185 11.08 -13.20 -8.04
N PHE A 186 10.47 -12.02 -7.97
CA PHE A 186 9.20 -11.72 -8.63
C PHE A 186 9.39 -11.33 -10.10
N HIS A 187 10.37 -11.89 -10.80
CA HIS A 187 10.76 -11.54 -12.17
C HIS A 187 9.58 -11.53 -13.19
N ASN A 188 8.45 -12.16 -12.85
CA ASN A 188 7.19 -12.13 -13.60
C ASN A 188 6.08 -11.33 -12.88
N TYR A 189 6.38 -10.12 -12.40
CA TYR A 189 5.44 -9.22 -11.71
C TYR A 189 4.09 -9.05 -12.42
N ARG A 190 4.08 -9.11 -13.76
CA ARG A 190 2.91 -8.82 -14.60
C ARG A 190 1.66 -9.61 -14.24
N ILE A 191 1.76 -10.92 -14.06
CA ILE A 191 0.57 -11.76 -13.81
C ILE A 191 -0.02 -11.46 -12.42
N TRP A 192 0.86 -11.23 -11.44
CA TRP A 192 0.48 -10.92 -10.08
C TRP A 192 -0.13 -9.52 -9.95
N SER A 193 0.44 -8.52 -10.63
CA SER A 193 -0.13 -7.17 -10.72
C SER A 193 -1.48 -7.15 -11.46
N PHE A 194 -1.63 -7.94 -12.52
CA PHE A 194 -2.90 -8.06 -13.26
C PHE A 194 -3.99 -8.71 -12.40
N LEU A 195 -3.68 -9.85 -11.76
CA LEU A 195 -4.59 -10.50 -10.83
C LEU A 195 -4.92 -9.58 -9.65
N GLY A 196 -3.91 -8.87 -9.14
CA GLY A 196 -4.03 -7.84 -8.12
C GLY A 196 -5.13 -6.83 -8.45
N LEU A 197 -4.99 -6.20 -9.62
CA LEU A 197 -5.94 -5.22 -10.12
C LEU A 197 -7.37 -5.78 -10.27
N LEU A 198 -7.51 -7.00 -10.81
CA LEU A 198 -8.81 -7.65 -10.97
C LEU A 198 -9.52 -7.84 -9.62
N MET A 199 -8.79 -8.34 -8.63
CA MET A 199 -9.31 -8.60 -7.27
C MET A 199 -9.75 -7.30 -6.58
N THR A 200 -8.96 -6.23 -6.69
CA THR A 200 -9.31 -4.93 -6.09
C THR A 200 -10.44 -4.24 -6.84
N THR A 201 -10.50 -4.39 -8.16
CA THR A 201 -11.60 -3.86 -8.98
C THR A 201 -12.93 -4.49 -8.57
N TYR A 202 -12.97 -5.83 -8.52
CA TYR A 202 -14.15 -6.57 -8.10
C TYR A 202 -14.61 -6.10 -6.73
N THR A 203 -13.68 -6.01 -5.78
CA THR A 203 -13.97 -5.61 -4.41
C THR A 203 -14.49 -4.17 -4.33
N ALA A 204 -13.85 -3.22 -4.99
CA ALA A 204 -14.27 -1.82 -4.97
C ALA A 204 -15.68 -1.63 -5.53
N TRP A 205 -15.98 -2.27 -6.67
CA TRP A 205 -17.30 -2.23 -7.28
C TRP A 205 -18.33 -2.99 -6.46
N TYR A 206 -17.96 -4.12 -5.84
CA TYR A 206 -18.81 -4.81 -4.89
C TYR A 206 -19.18 -3.90 -3.71
N LEU A 207 -18.21 -3.25 -3.06
CA LEU A 207 -18.47 -2.33 -1.95
C LEU A 207 -19.43 -1.21 -2.37
N THR A 208 -19.21 -0.63 -3.55
CA THR A 208 -20.05 0.44 -4.11
C THR A 208 -21.47 -0.04 -4.35
N ILE A 209 -21.64 -1.10 -5.13
CA ILE A 209 -22.96 -1.60 -5.55
C ILE A 209 -23.72 -2.16 -4.34
N ALA A 210 -23.07 -2.96 -3.49
CA ALA A 210 -23.71 -3.56 -2.33
C ALA A 210 -24.21 -2.50 -1.34
N SER A 211 -23.44 -1.42 -1.13
CA SER A 211 -23.86 -0.33 -0.23
C SER A 211 -25.04 0.46 -0.81
N LEU A 212 -25.04 0.71 -2.13
CA LEU A 212 -26.16 1.39 -2.79
C LEU A 212 -27.43 0.54 -2.79
N LEU A 213 -27.32 -0.77 -3.01
CA LEU A 213 -28.46 -1.70 -2.97
C LEU A 213 -28.97 -1.94 -1.54
N HIS A 214 -28.07 -1.96 -0.56
CA HIS A 214 -28.44 -2.03 0.86
C HIS A 214 -29.23 -0.78 1.28
N GLY A 215 -28.87 0.39 0.73
CA GLY A 215 -29.44 1.66 1.14
C GLY A 215 -28.89 2.13 2.49
N GLN A 216 -29.36 3.29 2.94
CA GLN A 216 -29.02 3.82 4.25
C GLN A 216 -29.64 2.97 5.36
N VAL A 217 -28.84 2.62 6.36
CA VAL A 217 -29.36 2.03 7.59
C VAL A 217 -30.33 3.02 8.24
N GLU A 218 -31.43 2.52 8.82
CA GLU A 218 -32.43 3.37 9.47
C GLU A 218 -31.79 4.23 10.57
N GLY A 219 -32.04 5.54 10.52
CA GLY A 219 -31.50 6.50 11.49
C GLY A 219 -29.99 6.74 11.41
N VAL A 220 -29.32 6.31 10.32
CA VAL A 220 -27.88 6.51 10.13
C VAL A 220 -27.48 7.98 10.32
N GLN A 221 -26.41 8.20 11.08
CA GLN A 221 -25.85 9.52 11.32
C GLN A 221 -24.58 9.72 10.49
N HIS A 222 -24.42 10.92 9.95
CA HIS A 222 -23.22 11.36 9.23
C HIS A 222 -22.67 12.61 9.91
N THR A 223 -22.21 12.47 11.15
CA THR A 223 -21.79 13.63 11.95
C THR A 223 -20.53 14.31 11.39
N GLY A 224 -19.72 13.57 10.64
CA GLY A 224 -18.47 14.07 10.10
C GLY A 224 -17.43 14.28 11.21
N PRO A 225 -16.52 15.26 11.07
CA PRO A 225 -15.41 15.39 12.01
C PRO A 225 -15.85 16.02 13.33
N THR A 226 -16.10 15.16 14.33
CA THR A 226 -16.49 15.57 15.69
C THR A 226 -15.30 15.87 16.60
N LYS A 227 -14.11 15.36 16.28
CA LYS A 227 -12.87 15.54 17.06
C LYS A 227 -11.68 15.78 16.13
N LEU A 228 -10.77 16.68 16.53
CA LEU A 228 -9.55 16.97 15.77
C LEU A 228 -8.67 15.70 15.57
N VAL A 229 -8.60 14.85 16.58
CA VAL A 229 -7.86 13.57 16.49
C VAL A 229 -8.42 12.69 15.37
N LEU A 230 -9.75 12.58 15.25
CA LEU A 230 -10.37 11.82 14.16
C LEU A 230 -10.07 12.45 12.80
N TYR A 231 -10.23 13.77 12.68
CA TYR A 231 -9.97 14.49 11.42
C TYR A 231 -8.55 14.24 10.90
N PHE A 232 -7.53 14.49 11.73
CA PHE A 232 -6.14 14.33 11.30
C PHE A 232 -5.73 12.85 11.13
N THR A 233 -6.32 11.93 11.89
CA THR A 233 -6.12 10.48 11.69
C THR A 233 -6.67 10.04 10.33
N GLY A 234 -7.91 10.44 10.00
CA GLY A 234 -8.53 10.13 8.71
C GLY A 234 -7.80 10.77 7.54
N ALA A 235 -7.37 12.04 7.67
CA ALA A 235 -6.58 12.74 6.65
C ALA A 235 -5.26 12.01 6.37
N THR A 236 -4.64 11.48 7.41
CA THR A 236 -3.37 10.75 7.31
C THR A 236 -3.57 9.36 6.69
N ASN A 237 -4.68 8.68 6.95
CA ASN A 237 -4.98 7.42 6.27
C ASN A 237 -5.25 7.62 4.76
N ILE A 238 -5.84 8.77 4.38
CA ILE A 238 -5.91 9.18 2.97
C ILE A 238 -4.51 9.46 2.41
N LEU A 239 -3.65 10.18 3.14
CA LEU A 239 -2.26 10.41 2.74
C LEU A 239 -1.51 9.09 2.49
N TYR A 240 -1.73 8.09 3.35
CA TYR A 240 -1.20 6.72 3.23
C TYR A 240 -1.70 6.00 1.96
N THR A 241 -2.93 6.30 1.49
CA THR A 241 -3.53 5.66 0.30
C THR A 241 -2.66 5.81 -0.95
N PHE A 242 -1.94 6.92 -1.07
CA PHE A 242 -1.06 7.20 -2.21
C PHE A 242 0.41 6.88 -1.91
N GLY A 243 0.67 5.98 -0.94
CA GLY A 243 2.00 5.61 -0.44
C GLY A 243 2.85 4.69 -1.32
N GLY A 244 2.49 4.48 -2.59
CA GLY A 244 3.05 3.43 -3.46
C GLY A 244 4.49 3.65 -3.99
N HIS A 245 5.19 4.70 -3.54
CA HIS A 245 6.44 5.16 -4.18
C HIS A 245 7.66 4.28 -3.88
N ALA A 246 7.59 3.45 -2.84
CA ALA A 246 8.68 2.57 -2.40
C ALA A 246 9.19 1.60 -3.47
N VAL A 247 8.34 1.27 -4.47
CA VAL A 247 8.64 0.34 -5.58
C VAL A 247 8.63 1.03 -6.95
N THR A 248 8.46 2.35 -6.98
CA THR A 248 8.28 3.13 -8.23
C THR A 248 9.54 3.10 -9.09
N VAL A 249 10.73 3.16 -8.48
CA VAL A 249 12.01 3.13 -9.20
C VAL A 249 12.26 1.78 -9.87
N GLU A 250 11.95 0.69 -9.15
CA GLU A 250 12.05 -0.67 -9.65
C GLU A 250 11.11 -0.89 -10.84
N ILE A 251 9.86 -0.38 -10.76
CA ILE A 251 8.91 -0.44 -11.88
C ILE A 251 9.43 0.37 -13.07
N MET A 252 9.92 1.60 -12.85
CA MET A 252 10.50 2.43 -13.91
C MET A 252 11.67 1.76 -14.59
N HIS A 253 12.55 1.13 -13.82
CA HIS A 253 13.71 0.45 -14.36
C HIS A 253 13.35 -0.77 -15.20
N ALA A 254 12.26 -1.47 -14.85
CA ALA A 254 11.73 -2.56 -15.65
C ALA A 254 11.07 -2.11 -16.97
N MET A 255 10.81 -0.81 -17.18
CA MET A 255 10.19 -0.31 -18.41
C MET A 255 11.18 -0.19 -19.57
N TRP A 256 10.69 -0.45 -20.79
CA TRP A 256 11.44 -0.17 -22.02
C TRP A 256 11.67 1.32 -22.24
N LYS A 257 10.73 2.17 -21.80
CA LYS A 257 10.80 3.64 -21.92
C LYS A 257 10.43 4.32 -20.60
N PRO A 258 11.37 4.38 -19.62
CA PRO A 258 11.10 4.92 -18.29
C PRO A 258 10.58 6.36 -18.28
N GLN A 259 10.94 7.17 -19.30
CA GLN A 259 10.49 8.56 -19.44
C GLN A 259 8.96 8.69 -19.55
N LYS A 260 8.26 7.61 -19.95
CA LYS A 260 6.78 7.60 -20.01
C LYS A 260 6.11 7.36 -18.65
N PHE A 261 6.87 6.96 -17.63
CA PHE A 261 6.32 6.57 -16.33
C PHE A 261 5.47 7.67 -15.68
N LYS A 262 5.90 8.93 -15.78
CA LYS A 262 5.15 10.09 -15.26
C LYS A 262 3.69 10.14 -15.70
N ALA A 263 3.41 9.88 -16.97
CA ALA A 263 2.04 9.88 -17.49
C ALA A 263 1.29 8.61 -17.05
N ILE A 264 1.98 7.47 -17.03
CA ILE A 264 1.41 6.18 -16.63
C ILE A 264 0.94 6.21 -15.18
N TYR A 265 1.76 6.76 -14.29
CA TYR A 265 1.42 6.85 -12.87
C TYR A 265 0.17 7.71 -12.66
N LEU A 266 0.08 8.87 -13.33
CA LEU A 266 -1.10 9.72 -13.29
C LEU A 266 -2.36 8.99 -13.78
N ILE A 267 -2.28 8.26 -14.91
CA ILE A 267 -3.42 7.49 -15.43
C ILE A 267 -3.79 6.36 -14.46
N ALA A 268 -2.81 5.71 -13.84
CA ALA A 268 -3.05 4.70 -12.80
C ALA A 268 -3.75 5.31 -11.58
N THR A 269 -3.33 6.49 -11.13
CA THR A 269 -3.97 7.21 -10.01
C THR A 269 -5.40 7.62 -10.36
N LEU A 270 -5.66 8.10 -11.58
CA LEU A 270 -7.03 8.42 -12.03
C LEU A 270 -7.93 7.18 -12.02
N TYR A 271 -7.40 6.04 -12.47
CA TYR A 271 -8.12 4.77 -12.36
C TYR A 271 -8.35 4.36 -10.90
N VAL A 272 -7.35 4.49 -10.03
CA VAL A 272 -7.50 4.22 -8.58
C VAL A 272 -8.60 5.08 -7.96
N MET A 273 -8.75 6.34 -8.41
CA MET A 273 -9.84 7.20 -7.96
C MET A 273 -11.22 6.65 -8.32
N THR A 274 -11.38 6.00 -9.49
CA THR A 274 -12.66 5.40 -9.87
C THR A 274 -13.02 4.18 -9.02
N LEU A 275 -12.03 3.55 -8.39
CA LEU A 275 -12.27 2.47 -7.43
C LEU A 275 -12.51 3.01 -6.02
N THR A 276 -11.68 3.96 -5.59
CA THR A 276 -11.61 4.43 -4.19
C THR A 276 -12.70 5.43 -3.84
N LEU A 277 -13.01 6.41 -4.70
CA LEU A 277 -14.02 7.42 -4.39
C LEU A 277 -15.43 6.82 -4.33
N PRO A 278 -15.91 6.04 -5.32
CA PRO A 278 -17.27 5.49 -5.26
C PRO A 278 -17.45 4.52 -4.10
N SER A 279 -16.46 3.65 -3.84
CA SER A 279 -16.54 2.68 -2.76
C SER A 279 -16.53 3.35 -1.38
N ALA A 280 -15.63 4.31 -1.15
CA ALA A 280 -15.58 5.06 0.10
C ALA A 280 -16.86 5.86 0.34
N ALA A 281 -17.34 6.58 -0.68
CA ALA A 281 -18.53 7.40 -0.59
C ALA A 281 -19.79 6.56 -0.39
N ALA A 282 -19.98 5.48 -1.15
CA ALA A 282 -21.18 4.65 -1.05
C ALA A 282 -21.28 3.92 0.31
N VAL A 283 -20.18 3.35 0.80
CA VAL A 283 -20.15 2.67 2.10
C VAL A 283 -20.37 3.69 3.22
N TYR A 284 -19.71 4.85 3.17
CA TYR A 284 -19.95 5.90 4.17
C TYR A 284 -21.38 6.43 4.11
N TRP A 285 -21.94 6.63 2.92
CA TRP A 285 -23.33 7.06 2.75
C TRP A 285 -24.32 6.05 3.36
N ALA A 286 -24.11 4.75 3.16
CA ALA A 286 -24.99 3.70 3.68
C ALA A 286 -24.90 3.52 5.21
N PHE A 287 -23.68 3.58 5.77
CA PHE A 287 -23.43 3.17 7.17
C PHE A 287 -23.01 4.29 8.12
N GLY A 288 -22.61 5.45 7.60
CA GLY A 288 -22.29 6.64 8.39
C GLY A 288 -21.30 6.39 9.53
N ASP A 289 -21.64 6.86 10.72
CA ASP A 289 -20.78 6.83 11.91
C ASP A 289 -20.54 5.42 12.48
N MET A 290 -21.29 4.40 12.02
CA MET A 290 -21.02 3.00 12.40
C MET A 290 -19.58 2.58 12.03
N LEU A 291 -19.05 3.17 10.96
CA LEU A 291 -17.69 2.94 10.49
C LEU A 291 -16.62 3.39 11.48
N LEU A 292 -16.90 4.35 12.38
CA LEU A 292 -15.94 4.79 13.40
C LEU A 292 -15.49 3.66 14.33
N ASN A 293 -16.34 2.66 14.53
CA ASN A 293 -16.07 1.47 15.33
C ASN A 293 -15.81 0.20 14.47
N HIS A 294 -15.78 0.36 13.14
CA HIS A 294 -15.69 -0.71 12.16
C HIS A 294 -14.73 -0.32 11.03
N SER A 295 -13.44 -0.37 11.34
CA SER A 295 -12.35 0.06 10.44
C SER A 295 -12.28 -0.72 9.12
N ASN A 296 -12.79 -1.96 9.07
CA ASN A 296 -12.85 -2.79 7.86
C ASN A 296 -14.27 -2.78 7.29
N ALA A 297 -14.44 -2.25 6.07
CA ALA A 297 -15.73 -2.10 5.40
C ALA A 297 -16.56 -3.40 5.30
N PHE A 298 -15.92 -4.57 5.21
CA PHE A 298 -16.64 -5.85 5.12
C PHE A 298 -17.44 -6.20 6.38
N SER A 299 -17.12 -5.59 7.51
CA SER A 299 -17.81 -5.85 8.78
C SER A 299 -19.27 -5.41 8.80
N LEU A 300 -19.62 -4.39 8.01
CA LEU A 300 -20.96 -3.82 7.97
C LEU A 300 -21.81 -4.34 6.80
N LEU A 301 -21.19 -5.00 5.82
CA LEU A 301 -21.89 -5.56 4.68
C LEU A 301 -22.46 -6.96 4.99
N PRO A 302 -23.70 -7.25 4.55
CA PRO A 302 -24.38 -8.50 4.86
C PRO A 302 -23.66 -9.70 4.23
N ARG A 303 -23.61 -10.82 4.97
CA ARG A 303 -23.05 -12.09 4.51
C ARG A 303 -23.82 -12.58 3.27
N THR A 304 -23.14 -12.60 2.13
CA THR A 304 -23.66 -13.08 0.84
C THR A 304 -22.51 -13.73 0.07
N THR A 305 -22.81 -14.58 -0.91
CA THR A 305 -21.77 -15.20 -1.76
C THR A 305 -20.93 -14.16 -2.48
N PHE A 306 -21.52 -13.02 -2.90
CA PHE A 306 -20.78 -11.91 -3.52
C PHE A 306 -19.84 -11.22 -2.53
N ARG A 307 -20.29 -10.99 -1.29
CA ARG A 307 -19.42 -10.47 -0.22
C ARG A 307 -18.25 -11.41 0.02
N ASP A 308 -18.53 -12.69 0.18
CA ASP A 308 -17.52 -13.68 0.53
C ASP A 308 -16.51 -13.86 -0.61
N MET A 309 -16.96 -13.78 -1.86
CA MET A 309 -16.05 -13.71 -3.01
C MET A 309 -15.14 -12.47 -2.95
N ALA A 310 -15.69 -11.28 -2.60
CA ALA A 310 -14.87 -10.07 -2.46
C ALA A 310 -13.84 -10.22 -1.33
N VAL A 311 -14.23 -10.82 -0.20
CA VAL A 311 -13.33 -11.09 0.94
C VAL A 311 -12.22 -12.06 0.54
N ILE A 312 -12.53 -13.14 -0.18
CA ILE A 312 -11.54 -14.12 -0.67
C ILE A 312 -10.58 -13.49 -1.68
N LEU A 313 -11.10 -12.72 -2.64
CA LEU A 313 -10.26 -12.03 -3.63
C LEU A 313 -9.33 -11.01 -2.96
N MET A 314 -9.84 -10.25 -1.98
CA MET A 314 -8.99 -9.37 -1.18
C MET A 314 -7.95 -10.17 -0.40
N LEU A 315 -8.32 -11.24 0.28
CA LEU A 315 -7.37 -12.09 1.00
C LEU A 315 -6.20 -12.57 0.12
N ILE A 316 -6.48 -13.02 -1.11
CA ILE A 316 -5.45 -13.40 -2.09
C ILE A 316 -4.60 -12.19 -2.48
N HIS A 317 -5.22 -11.04 -2.72
CA HIS A 317 -4.52 -9.78 -3.00
C HIS A 317 -3.57 -9.39 -1.86
N GLN A 318 -4.03 -9.41 -0.61
CA GLN A 318 -3.23 -9.09 0.58
C GLN A 318 -1.99 -9.99 0.67
N PHE A 319 -2.17 -11.29 0.44
CA PHE A 319 -1.05 -12.24 0.42
C PHE A 319 0.00 -11.91 -0.65
N ILE A 320 -0.43 -11.53 -1.86
CA ILE A 320 0.48 -11.10 -2.92
C ILE A 320 1.20 -9.81 -2.54
N THR A 321 0.48 -8.82 -2.02
CA THR A 321 1.09 -7.56 -1.57
C THR A 321 2.06 -7.72 -0.41
N PHE A 322 1.83 -8.69 0.49
CA PHE A 322 2.81 -9.06 1.51
C PHE A 322 4.12 -9.53 0.87
N GLY A 323 4.03 -10.40 -0.15
CA GLY A 323 5.21 -10.86 -0.89
C GLY A 323 5.97 -9.71 -1.55
N PHE A 324 5.26 -8.74 -2.13
CA PHE A 324 5.86 -7.54 -2.73
C PHE A 324 6.54 -6.64 -1.71
N ALA A 325 5.95 -6.43 -0.53
CA ALA A 325 6.54 -5.61 0.52
C ALA A 325 7.77 -6.29 1.17
N CYS A 326 7.72 -7.62 1.38
CA CYS A 326 8.81 -8.38 2.00
C CYS A 326 10.02 -8.62 1.08
N THR A 327 9.83 -8.71 -0.24
CA THR A 327 10.92 -9.10 -1.15
C THR A 327 12.09 -8.13 -1.16
N PRO A 328 11.89 -6.80 -1.27
CA PRO A 328 13.01 -5.87 -1.17
C PRO A 328 13.72 -5.97 0.18
N LEU A 329 12.99 -6.24 1.28
CA LEU A 329 13.60 -6.48 2.60
C LEU A 329 14.50 -7.72 2.59
N TYR A 330 14.05 -8.81 1.96
CA TYR A 330 14.87 -10.01 1.79
C TYR A 330 16.16 -9.70 1.02
N PHE A 331 16.09 -8.93 -0.06
CA PHE A 331 17.29 -8.58 -0.84
C PHE A 331 18.24 -7.66 -0.08
N VAL A 332 17.72 -6.66 0.64
CA VAL A 332 18.54 -5.79 1.49
C VAL A 332 19.22 -6.61 2.59
N TRP A 333 18.48 -7.53 3.22
CA TRP A 333 19.01 -8.43 4.25
C TRP A 333 20.07 -9.39 3.71
N GLU A 334 19.80 -10.04 2.58
CA GLU A 334 20.77 -10.91 1.88
C GLU A 334 22.06 -10.18 1.51
N LYS A 335 21.96 -8.92 1.07
CA LYS A 335 23.12 -8.07 0.82
C LYS A 335 23.88 -7.78 2.12
N ALA A 336 23.17 -7.44 3.20
CA ALA A 336 23.77 -7.12 4.50
C ALA A 336 24.54 -8.30 5.11
N ILE A 337 24.06 -9.53 4.95
CA ILE A 337 24.73 -10.75 5.45
C ILE A 337 25.66 -11.43 4.42
N GLY A 338 25.84 -10.84 3.23
CA GLY A 338 26.72 -11.38 2.18
C GLY A 338 26.20 -12.63 1.46
N MET A 339 24.89 -12.92 1.53
CA MET A 339 24.26 -14.11 0.95
C MET A 339 23.64 -13.92 -0.43
N HIS A 340 23.65 -12.70 -0.97
CA HIS A 340 23.07 -12.34 -2.26
C HIS A 340 23.67 -13.12 -3.46
N GLU A 341 24.94 -13.54 -3.37
CA GLU A 341 25.64 -14.36 -4.38
C GLU A 341 25.28 -15.86 -4.32
N CYS A 342 24.57 -16.30 -3.27
CA CYS A 342 24.33 -17.72 -3.04
C CYS A 342 23.34 -18.31 -4.07
N LYS A 343 23.73 -19.38 -4.76
CA LYS A 343 22.86 -20.05 -5.76
C LYS A 343 21.79 -20.96 -5.14
N SER A 344 21.93 -21.39 -3.89
CA SER A 344 21.00 -22.31 -3.24
C SER A 344 19.78 -21.58 -2.67
N LEU A 345 18.60 -21.87 -3.22
CA LEU A 345 17.34 -21.28 -2.75
C LEU A 345 17.03 -21.64 -1.30
N CYS A 346 17.29 -22.88 -0.87
CA CYS A 346 17.00 -23.32 0.50
C CYS A 346 17.84 -22.55 1.54
N LYS A 347 19.13 -22.35 1.25
CA LYS A 347 20.01 -21.53 2.12
C LYS A 347 19.52 -20.09 2.19
N ARG A 348 19.18 -19.49 1.05
CA ARG A 348 18.61 -18.13 1.00
C ARG A 348 17.29 -18.03 1.76
N ALA A 349 16.38 -18.98 1.57
CA ALA A 349 15.11 -19.06 2.29
C ALA A 349 15.31 -19.10 3.81
N ALA A 350 16.22 -19.96 4.30
CA ALA A 350 16.55 -20.03 5.72
C ALA A 350 17.09 -18.68 6.25
N ALA A 351 17.93 -18.00 5.48
CA ALA A 351 18.48 -16.71 5.87
C ALA A 351 17.50 -15.54 5.80
N ARG A 352 16.38 -15.69 5.07
CA ARG A 352 15.30 -14.69 5.00
C ARG A 352 14.30 -14.82 6.15
N LEU A 353 14.15 -15.99 6.75
CA LEU A 353 13.20 -16.21 7.86
C LEU A 353 13.35 -15.18 9.01
N PRO A 354 14.57 -14.78 9.44
CA PRO A 354 14.75 -13.72 10.43
C PRO A 354 14.07 -12.39 10.10
N VAL A 355 13.85 -12.07 8.82
CA VAL A 355 13.15 -10.85 8.39
C VAL A 355 11.63 -10.95 8.66
N VAL A 356 11.06 -12.15 8.58
CA VAL A 356 9.61 -12.38 8.76
C VAL A 356 9.23 -12.38 10.25
N ILE A 357 10.11 -12.81 11.14
CA ILE A 357 9.87 -12.89 12.59
C ILE A 357 9.39 -11.55 13.18
N PRO A 358 10.08 -10.40 13.00
CA PRO A 358 9.62 -9.12 13.54
C PRO A 358 8.31 -8.66 12.91
N ILE A 359 8.08 -8.94 11.62
CA ILE A 359 6.82 -8.61 10.94
C ILE A 359 5.66 -9.38 11.59
N TRP A 360 5.86 -10.69 11.82
CA TRP A 360 4.86 -11.53 12.43
C TRP A 360 4.59 -11.10 13.89
N PHE A 361 5.64 -10.85 14.67
CA PHE A 361 5.52 -10.35 16.04
C PHE A 361 4.73 -9.04 16.11
N LEU A 362 5.07 -8.06 15.29
CA LEU A 362 4.38 -6.76 15.23
C LEU A 362 2.90 -6.88 14.85
N ALA A 363 2.57 -7.81 13.95
CA ALA A 363 1.18 -8.07 13.56
C ALA A 363 0.35 -8.69 14.69
N ILE A 364 0.98 -9.47 15.57
CA ILE A 364 0.32 -10.11 16.73
C ILE A 364 0.12 -9.10 17.87
N ILE A 365 1.14 -8.29 18.18
CA ILE A 365 1.09 -7.34 19.30
C ILE A 365 0.18 -6.14 19.01
N PHE A 366 0.14 -5.64 17.77
CA PHE A 366 -0.63 -4.46 17.36
C PHE A 366 -1.64 -4.77 16.22
N PRO A 367 -2.72 -5.52 16.48
CA PRO A 367 -3.67 -5.93 15.43
C PRO A 367 -4.69 -4.82 15.04
N PHE A 368 -4.33 -3.54 15.21
CA PHE A 368 -5.22 -2.40 15.06
C PHE A 368 -5.37 -1.97 13.59
N PHE A 369 -6.23 -2.67 12.86
CA PHE A 369 -6.56 -2.37 11.47
C PHE A 369 -7.13 -0.94 11.33
N GLY A 370 -6.53 -0.10 10.47
CA GLY A 370 -6.89 1.32 10.37
C GLY A 370 -5.91 2.22 11.14
N PRO A 371 -5.89 2.23 12.49
CA PRO A 371 -4.96 3.03 13.28
C PRO A 371 -3.48 2.81 12.92
N ILE A 372 -3.07 1.56 12.63
CA ILE A 372 -1.70 1.31 12.17
C ILE A 372 -1.40 1.97 10.81
N ASN A 373 -2.39 2.04 9.91
CA ASN A 373 -2.22 2.66 8.60
C ASN A 373 -2.00 4.17 8.72
N SER A 374 -2.77 4.85 9.58
CA SER A 374 -2.61 6.28 9.80
C SER A 374 -1.26 6.58 10.48
N THR A 375 -0.82 5.74 11.42
CA THR A 375 0.52 5.88 12.03
C THR A 375 1.64 5.72 11.00
N VAL A 376 1.57 4.69 10.15
CA VAL A 376 2.54 4.49 9.06
C VAL A 376 2.46 5.63 8.03
N GLY A 377 1.26 6.12 7.75
CA GLY A 377 1.02 7.28 6.89
C GLY A 377 1.75 8.54 7.37
N SER A 378 1.51 8.92 8.62
CA SER A 378 2.06 10.15 9.19
C SER A 378 3.57 10.08 9.38
N LEU A 379 4.09 8.94 9.86
CA LEU A 379 5.49 8.83 10.27
C LEU A 379 6.41 8.37 9.14
N LEU A 380 5.93 7.57 8.20
CA LEU A 380 6.76 6.97 7.15
C LEU A 380 6.39 7.50 5.77
N VAL A 381 5.11 7.44 5.38
CA VAL A 381 4.67 7.89 4.04
C VAL A 381 4.92 9.39 3.84
N SER A 382 4.70 10.21 4.86
CA SER A 382 5.07 11.63 4.83
C SER A 382 6.50 11.87 4.33
N PHE A 383 7.46 11.04 4.77
CA PHE A 383 8.85 11.17 4.38
C PHE A 383 9.18 10.44 3.09
N THR A 384 8.81 9.16 2.96
CA THR A 384 9.18 8.32 1.81
C THR A 384 8.57 8.81 0.51
N VAL A 385 7.32 9.28 0.55
CA VAL A 385 6.55 9.62 -0.65
C VAL A 385 6.58 11.10 -0.97
N TYR A 386 6.60 11.97 0.06
CA TYR A 386 6.43 13.40 -0.15
C TYR A 386 7.69 14.20 0.15
N ILE A 387 8.17 14.19 1.40
CA ILE A 387 9.23 15.10 1.84
C ILE A 387 10.58 14.75 1.20
N ILE A 388 11.05 13.50 1.30
CA ILE A 388 12.38 13.11 0.81
C ILE A 388 12.48 13.30 -0.71
N PRO A 389 11.53 12.85 -1.55
CA PRO A 389 11.61 13.08 -2.99
C PRO A 389 11.58 14.56 -3.38
N ALA A 390 10.74 15.37 -2.73
CA ALA A 390 10.65 16.82 -3.00
C ALA A 390 11.96 17.54 -2.65
N LEU A 391 12.55 17.23 -1.49
CA LEU A 391 13.85 17.77 -1.09
C LEU A 391 14.97 17.27 -1.99
N ALA A 392 14.96 15.98 -2.34
CA ALA A 392 15.97 15.41 -3.23
C ALA A 392 15.99 16.11 -4.59
N HIS A 393 14.80 16.43 -5.13
CA HIS A 393 14.68 17.22 -6.35
C HIS A 393 15.22 18.65 -6.19
N ILE A 394 14.86 19.35 -5.11
CA ILE A 394 15.36 20.71 -4.84
C ILE A 394 16.89 20.72 -4.74
N PHE A 395 17.47 19.78 -4.00
CA PHE A 395 18.92 19.74 -3.79
C PHE A 395 19.70 19.29 -5.01
N THR A 396 19.19 18.32 -5.78
CA THR A 396 19.83 17.85 -7.03
C THR A 396 19.97 18.99 -8.04
N PHE A 397 18.96 19.87 -8.12
CA PHE A 397 18.92 20.97 -9.11
C PHE A 397 19.15 22.35 -8.49
N ARG A 398 19.83 22.45 -7.34
CA ARG A 398 20.04 23.72 -6.63
C ARG A 398 20.88 24.72 -7.44
N SER A 399 21.92 24.26 -8.12
CA SER A 399 22.82 25.10 -8.90
C SER A 399 22.27 25.43 -10.29
N ALA A 400 22.58 26.62 -10.82
CA ALA A 400 22.20 27.01 -12.19
C ALA A 400 22.72 26.02 -13.25
N THR A 401 23.97 25.58 -13.12
CA THR A 401 24.59 24.59 -14.01
C THR A 401 23.85 23.25 -14.03
N ALA A 402 23.44 22.74 -12.87
CA ALA A 402 22.63 21.51 -12.80
C ALA A 402 21.26 21.67 -13.49
N ARG A 403 20.65 22.87 -13.43
CA ARG A 403 19.37 23.14 -14.12
C ARG A 403 19.54 23.28 -15.62
N GLU A 404 20.60 23.91 -16.09
CA GLU A 404 20.90 24.03 -17.52
C GLU A 404 21.21 22.68 -18.16
N ASN A 405 21.90 21.79 -17.43
CA ASN A 405 22.30 20.48 -17.91
C ASN A 405 21.31 19.34 -17.54
N ALA A 406 20.17 19.68 -16.93
CA ALA A 406 19.17 18.68 -16.55
C ALA A 406 18.65 17.93 -17.77
N VAL A 407 18.56 16.60 -17.65
CA VAL A 407 18.10 15.72 -18.75
C VAL A 407 16.67 16.06 -19.16
N ASP A 408 15.79 16.26 -18.17
CA ASP A 408 14.39 16.63 -18.36
C ASP A 408 14.14 18.02 -17.78
N GLN A 409 13.83 18.99 -18.65
CA GLN A 409 13.45 20.34 -18.21
C GLN A 409 12.00 20.38 -17.70
N PRO A 410 11.71 21.13 -16.62
CA PRO A 410 10.35 21.26 -16.12
C PRO A 410 9.45 21.97 -17.13
N PRO A 411 8.20 21.51 -17.31
CA PRO A 411 7.26 22.04 -18.29
C PRO A 411 6.91 23.51 -18.03
N LYS A 412 6.61 24.25 -19.11
CA LYS A 412 6.20 25.66 -19.04
C LYS A 412 4.90 25.86 -18.27
N TYR A 413 3.97 24.89 -18.36
CA TYR A 413 2.65 24.96 -17.72
C TYR A 413 2.73 25.12 -16.20
N PHE A 414 3.74 24.53 -15.55
CA PHE A 414 3.95 24.64 -14.11
C PHE A 414 5.00 25.69 -13.75
N GLY A 415 5.20 26.73 -14.57
CA GLY A 415 6.12 27.83 -14.25
C GLY A 415 7.61 27.45 -14.28
N ARG A 416 7.99 26.39 -15.02
CA ARG A 416 9.37 25.87 -15.14
C ARG A 416 9.99 25.62 -13.75
N TRP A 417 11.29 25.88 -13.58
CA TRP A 417 12.03 25.65 -12.33
C TRP A 417 11.44 26.36 -11.11
N VAL A 418 10.98 27.60 -11.28
CA VAL A 418 10.41 28.40 -10.17
C VAL A 418 9.14 27.74 -9.65
N GLY A 419 8.21 27.39 -10.54
CA GLY A 419 6.97 26.74 -10.11
C GLY A 419 7.21 25.31 -9.60
N THR A 420 8.12 24.54 -10.21
CA THR A 420 8.50 23.21 -9.68
C THR A 420 9.06 23.31 -8.26
N PHE A 421 9.96 24.26 -7.98
CA PHE A 421 10.49 24.46 -6.63
C PHE A 421 9.41 24.96 -5.66
N THR A 422 8.53 25.85 -6.11
CA THR A 422 7.42 26.35 -5.29
C THR A 422 6.49 25.22 -4.87
N ILE A 423 6.10 24.34 -5.80
CA ILE A 423 5.27 23.17 -5.50
C ILE A 423 5.99 22.20 -4.56
N ASN A 424 7.28 21.93 -4.79
CA ASN A 424 8.04 21.04 -3.91
C ASN A 424 8.18 21.60 -2.49
N VAL A 425 8.44 22.90 -2.33
CA VAL A 425 8.48 23.56 -1.02
C VAL A 425 7.11 23.50 -0.35
N PHE A 426 6.04 23.75 -1.09
CA PHE A 426 4.67 23.62 -0.57
C PHE A 426 4.40 22.19 -0.08
N ILE A 427 4.75 21.16 -0.84
CA ILE A 427 4.58 19.75 -0.44
C ILE A 427 5.35 19.46 0.85
N VAL A 428 6.61 19.89 0.93
CA VAL A 428 7.44 19.68 2.13
C VAL A 428 6.78 20.33 3.35
N VAL A 429 6.40 21.61 3.25
CA VAL A 429 5.82 22.35 4.37
C VAL A 429 4.45 21.78 4.76
N TRP A 430 3.57 21.55 3.78
CA TRP A 430 2.24 21.00 4.01
C TRP A 430 2.30 19.64 4.68
N VAL A 431 3.07 18.70 4.12
CA VAL A 431 3.14 17.34 4.63
C VAL A 431 3.89 17.27 5.97
N LEU A 432 4.88 18.14 6.20
CA LEU A 432 5.54 18.25 7.50
C LEU A 432 4.57 18.73 8.60
N ILE A 433 3.73 19.72 8.31
CA ILE A 433 2.79 20.29 9.29
C ILE A 433 1.56 19.40 9.46
N VAL A 434 0.87 19.06 8.36
CA VAL A 434 -0.42 18.37 8.38
C VAL A 434 -0.24 16.85 8.46
N GLY A 435 0.68 16.29 7.69
CA GLY A 435 0.92 14.84 7.66
C GLY A 435 1.71 14.35 8.87
N PHE A 436 2.93 14.86 9.07
CA PHE A 436 3.79 14.44 10.17
C PHE A 436 3.42 15.12 11.50
N GLY A 437 3.22 16.44 11.52
CA GLY A 437 2.91 17.20 12.73
C GLY A 437 1.55 16.82 13.34
N PHE A 438 0.47 17.39 12.81
CA PHE A 438 -0.88 17.12 13.33
C PHE A 438 -1.31 15.67 13.09
N GLY A 439 -1.03 15.12 11.91
CA GLY A 439 -1.34 13.74 11.57
C GLY A 439 -0.58 12.72 12.42
N GLY A 440 0.70 12.96 12.72
CA GLY A 440 1.49 12.10 13.60
C GLY A 440 1.02 12.17 15.05
N TRP A 441 0.76 13.38 15.58
CA TRP A 441 0.16 13.52 16.90
C TRP A 441 -1.17 12.79 17.01
N ALA A 442 -2.11 13.04 16.09
CA ALA A 442 -3.43 12.45 16.11
C ALA A 442 -3.39 10.92 15.93
N SER A 443 -2.60 10.43 14.98
CA SER A 443 -2.45 8.99 14.75
C SER A 443 -1.84 8.30 15.97
N MET A 444 -0.87 8.94 16.64
CA MET A 444 -0.27 8.35 17.83
C MET A 444 -1.20 8.35 19.03
N VAL A 445 -1.93 9.45 19.27
CA VAL A 445 -2.95 9.50 20.32
C VAL A 445 -4.00 8.42 20.08
N ASN A 446 -4.50 8.30 18.85
CA ASN A 446 -5.47 7.27 18.48
C ASN A 446 -4.91 5.85 18.67
N PHE A 447 -3.64 5.62 18.30
CA PHE A 447 -2.99 4.32 18.46
C PHE A 447 -2.78 3.94 19.92
N ILE A 448 -2.37 4.89 20.76
CA ILE A 448 -2.24 4.71 22.22
C ILE A 448 -3.62 4.43 22.83
N ASP A 449 -4.64 5.18 22.45
CA ASP A 449 -6.02 4.94 22.90
C ASP A 449 -6.53 3.54 22.54
N GLN A 450 -6.16 3.00 21.37
CA GLN A 450 -6.45 1.59 21.03
C GLN A 450 -5.71 0.60 21.93
N ILE A 451 -4.45 0.89 22.31
CA ILE A 451 -3.69 0.05 23.25
C ILE A 451 -4.36 0.09 24.62
N ASP A 452 -4.74 1.28 25.11
CA ASP A 452 -5.35 1.45 26.43
C ASP A 452 -6.75 0.80 26.48
N THR A 453 -7.48 0.82 25.37
CA THR A 453 -8.84 0.25 25.26
C THR A 453 -8.83 -1.26 25.08
N PHE A 454 -8.03 -1.80 24.16
CA PHE A 454 -8.07 -3.21 23.78
C PHE A 454 -6.93 -4.06 24.37
N GLY A 455 -5.87 -3.42 24.86
CA GLY A 455 -4.65 -4.07 25.31
C GLY A 455 -3.72 -4.52 24.17
N LEU A 456 -2.45 -4.74 24.54
CA LEU A 456 -1.49 -5.43 23.67
C LEU A 456 -1.89 -6.89 23.49
N PHE A 457 -1.58 -7.47 22.32
CA PHE A 457 -1.92 -8.86 22.00
C PHE A 457 -3.42 -9.18 22.08
N THR A 458 -4.30 -8.19 21.88
CA THR A 458 -5.75 -8.43 21.94
C THR A 458 -6.16 -9.58 21.02
N LYS A 459 -7.05 -10.47 21.49
CA LYS A 459 -7.47 -11.65 20.72
C LYS A 459 -8.20 -11.24 19.43
N CYS A 460 -9.06 -10.23 19.52
CA CYS A 460 -9.91 -9.82 18.42
C CYS A 460 -10.17 -8.32 18.49
N TYR A 461 -9.56 -7.56 17.58
CA TYR A 461 -9.79 -6.12 17.46
C TYR A 461 -11.09 -5.82 16.72
N GLN A 462 -11.97 -4.99 17.31
CA GLN A 462 -13.29 -4.62 16.76
C GLN A 462 -14.12 -5.84 16.30
N CYS A 463 -14.22 -6.84 17.17
CA CYS A 463 -15.10 -8.00 16.98
C CYS A 463 -16.27 -7.91 17.96
N PRO A 464 -17.45 -8.50 17.63
CA PRO A 464 -18.54 -8.59 18.58
C PRO A 464 -18.06 -9.25 19.89
N PRO A 465 -18.57 -8.81 21.06
CA PRO A 465 -18.28 -9.48 22.31
C PRO A 465 -18.69 -10.96 22.21
N PRO A 466 -17.95 -11.90 22.82
CA PRO A 466 -18.34 -13.30 22.83
C PRO A 466 -19.79 -13.41 23.33
N SER A 467 -20.63 -14.17 22.62
CA SER A 467 -21.92 -14.55 23.16
C SER A 467 -21.64 -15.28 24.48
N VAL A 468 -22.03 -14.65 25.59
CA VAL A 468 -22.06 -15.35 26.88
C VAL A 468 -22.98 -16.52 26.65
N ALA A 469 -22.42 -17.73 26.63
CA ALA A 469 -23.21 -18.94 26.61
C ALA A 469 -24.14 -18.85 27.81
N VAL A 470 -25.42 -18.57 27.55
CA VAL A 470 -26.47 -18.67 28.55
C VAL A 470 -26.36 -20.09 29.06
N SER A 471 -25.89 -20.22 30.30
CA SER A 471 -25.80 -21.51 30.97
C SER A 471 -27.19 -22.13 30.86
N PRO A 472 -27.34 -23.38 30.40
CA PRO A 472 -28.66 -24.00 30.37
C PRO A 472 -29.24 -23.92 31.78
N PRO A 473 -30.55 -23.63 31.92
CA PRO A 473 -31.16 -23.50 33.24
C PRO A 473 -30.89 -24.79 34.01
N SER A 474 -30.21 -24.66 35.14
CA SER A 474 -30.05 -25.76 36.08
C SER A 474 -31.45 -26.21 36.48
N HIS A 475 -31.89 -27.35 35.94
CA HIS A 475 -33.01 -28.11 36.49
C HIS A 475 -32.61 -28.58 37.90
N GLY A 476 -32.80 -27.71 38.88
CA GLY A 476 -32.78 -28.06 40.29
C GLY A 476 -34.12 -28.68 40.65
N LEU A 477 -34.08 -29.95 41.05
CA LEU A 477 -35.22 -30.72 41.55
C LEU A 477 -35.99 -29.98 42.65
N ASN A 478 -37.32 -30.15 42.62
CA ASN A 478 -38.23 -29.94 43.73
C ASN A 478 -37.67 -30.45 45.06
N THR A 479 -37.60 -29.59 46.07
CA THR A 479 -37.91 -29.97 47.45
C THR A 479 -38.62 -28.82 48.17
N THR A 480 -39.71 -29.21 48.83
CA THR A 480 -40.68 -28.45 49.59
C THR A 480 -40.09 -27.74 50.82
N ALA A 481 -40.39 -26.44 51.01
CA ALA A 481 -40.62 -25.83 52.32
C ALA A 481 -41.36 -24.49 52.16
N ALA A 482 -42.27 -24.21 53.10
CA ALA A 482 -43.32 -23.20 53.03
C ALA A 482 -42.90 -21.75 53.37
N ALA A 483 -43.80 -20.84 53.01
CA ALA A 483 -43.91 -19.37 53.10
C ALA A 483 -43.52 -18.71 54.48
N PRO A 484 -43.44 -17.35 54.64
CA PRO A 484 -44.45 -16.39 54.16
C PRO A 484 -44.01 -15.01 53.60
N LEU A 485 -44.86 -14.54 52.69
CA LEU A 485 -45.35 -13.17 52.44
C LEU A 485 -44.73 -12.00 53.26
N HIS A 486 -44.16 -11.04 52.53
CA HIS A 486 -44.33 -9.61 52.85
C HIS A 486 -44.50 -8.77 51.56
N GLN A 487 -45.48 -7.87 51.62
CA GLN A 487 -45.99 -6.99 50.56
C GLN A 487 -45.04 -5.85 50.13
N PRO A 488 -45.34 -5.16 49.00
CA PRO A 488 -44.43 -4.24 48.33
C PRO A 488 -44.52 -2.80 48.86
N PHE A 489 -43.40 -2.09 48.91
CA PHE A 489 -43.39 -0.64 49.09
C PHE A 489 -43.02 0.06 47.78
N ASN A 490 -44.03 0.72 47.22
CA ASN A 490 -43.91 1.82 46.27
C ASN A 490 -43.10 2.96 46.89
N HIS A 491 -42.17 3.55 46.12
CA HIS A 491 -41.93 4.98 46.25
C HIS A 491 -41.66 5.62 44.89
N THR A 492 -42.54 6.55 44.57
CA THR A 492 -42.49 7.54 43.51
C THR A 492 -41.70 8.76 43.98
N ARG A 493 -40.94 9.35 43.03
CA ARG A 493 -40.66 10.78 42.79
C ARG A 493 -39.84 11.65 43.76
N ARG A 494 -39.22 12.65 43.10
CA ARG A 494 -38.53 13.89 43.52
C ARG A 494 -37.02 13.68 43.74
N HIS A 495 -36.09 14.46 43.16
CA HIS A 495 -36.11 15.76 42.49
C HIS A 495 -35.13 15.77 41.33
#